data_AF-T0XYR2-F1
#
_entry.id   AF-T0XYR2-F1
#
_cell.length_a   1.000
_cell.length_b   1.000
_cell.length_c   1.000
_cell.angle_alpha   90.00
_cell.angle_beta   90.00
_cell.angle_gamma   90.00
#
_symmetry.space_group_name_H-M   'P 1'
#
loop_
_entity.id
_entity.type
_entity.pdbx_description
1 polymer ?
#
loop_
_entity_poly.entity_id
_entity_poly.type
_entity_poly.pdbx_seq_one_letter_code
_entity_poly.pdbx_strand_id
1 'polypeptide(L)' 'NRFEFVFTPKHGSWLNIVEMLFSKLARTMLREIRVKTIEELKNRIEQYFQEMNKSPVIFRWKYKMDEITIA' A
#
# COMPACT_ATOMS: atom_id res chain seq x y z
N ASN A 1 7.35 -7.17 25.76
CA ASN A 1 6.09 -6.65 25.17
C ASN A 1 6.27 -5.26 24.57
N ARG A 2 6.90 -5.15 23.39
CA ARG A 2 7.01 -3.87 22.62
C ARG A 2 6.13 -3.86 21.37
N PHE A 3 5.75 -5.03 20.86
CA PHE A 3 4.98 -5.18 19.64
C PHE A 3 3.79 -6.09 19.89
N GLU A 4 2.65 -5.71 19.31
CA GLU A 4 1.45 -6.52 19.21
C GLU A 4 1.25 -6.85 17.73
N PHE A 5 1.04 -8.11 17.42
CA PHE A 5 0.79 -8.55 16.05
C PHE A 5 -0.71 -8.57 15.79
N VAL A 6 -1.15 -7.74 14.86
CA VAL A 6 -2.54 -7.70 14.40
C VAL A 6 -2.60 -8.34 13.02
N PHE A 7 -3.41 -9.39 12.90
CA PHE A 7 -3.62 -10.11 11.65
C PHE A 7 -4.98 -9.75 11.05
N THR A 8 -5.03 -9.51 9.74
CA THR A 8 -6.30 -9.38 9.03
C THR A 8 -7.03 -10.73 8.96
N PRO A 9 -8.37 -10.76 9.00
CA PRO A 9 -9.13 -11.99 8.80
C PRO A 9 -8.76 -12.70 7.50
N LYS A 10 -8.89 -14.04 7.46
CA LYS A 10 -8.46 -14.88 6.32
C LYS A 10 -9.00 -14.45 4.95
N HIS A 11 -10.17 -13.81 4.91
CA HIS A 11 -10.81 -13.30 3.69
C HIS A 11 -10.95 -11.76 3.69
N GLY A 12 -10.19 -11.09 4.55
CA GLY A 12 -10.19 -9.65 4.77
C GLY A 12 -9.00 -8.94 4.14
N SER A 13 -8.45 -9.43 3.03
CA SER A 13 -7.34 -8.80 2.30
C SER A 13 -7.62 -7.33 1.93
N TRP A 14 -8.90 -7.00 1.70
CA TRP A 14 -9.33 -5.63 1.44
C TRP A 14 -9.19 -4.68 2.65
N LEU A 15 -8.99 -5.21 3.86
CA LEU A 15 -8.61 -4.43 5.05
C LEU A 15 -7.10 -4.18 5.14
N ASN A 16 -6.30 -4.80 4.28
CA ASN A 16 -4.86 -4.61 4.26
C ASN A 16 -4.47 -3.48 3.29
N ILE A 17 -4.16 -2.30 3.81
CA ILE A 17 -3.73 -1.13 3.00
C ILE A 17 -2.51 -1.49 2.15
N VAL A 18 -1.59 -2.32 2.66
CA VAL A 18 -0.36 -2.70 1.94
C VAL A 18 -0.70 -3.46 0.66
N GLU A 19 -1.71 -4.33 0.69
CA GLU A 19 -2.16 -5.04 -0.50
C GLU A 19 -2.77 -4.10 -1.54
N MET A 20 -3.52 -3.08 -1.10
CA MET A 20 -4.05 -2.07 -2.01
C MET A 20 -2.94 -1.23 -2.66
N LEU A 21 -1.88 -0.90 -1.91
CA LEU A 21 -0.71 -0.22 -2.42
C LEU A 21 -0.01 -1.05 -3.51
N PHE A 22 0.25 -2.34 -3.26
CA PHE A 22 0.84 -3.23 -4.25
C PHE A 22 -0.04 -3.39 -5.49
N SER A 23 -1.36 -3.50 -5.30
CA SER A 23 -2.33 -3.56 -6.39
C SER A 23 -2.27 -2.32 -7.28
N LYS A 24 -2.13 -1.12 -6.69
CA LYS A 24 -1.95 0.14 -7.43
C LYS A 24 -0.61 0.15 -8.17
N LEU A 25 0.49 -0.10 -7.47
CA LEU A 25 1.85 -0.16 -8.03
C LEU A 25 1.91 -1.09 -9.25
N ALA A 26 1.30 -2.28 -9.13
CA ALA A 26 1.23 -3.28 -10.18
C ALA A 26 0.51 -2.72 -11.42
N ARG A 27 -0.66 -2.09 -11.24
CA ARG A 27 -1.47 -1.57 -12.35
C ARG A 27 -0.93 -0.31 -12.99
N THR A 28 -0.33 0.60 -12.22
CA THR A 28 0.04 1.94 -12.71
C THR A 28 1.47 2.04 -13.18
N MET A 29 2.39 1.29 -12.58
CA MET A 29 3.81 1.38 -12.89
C MET A 29 4.33 0.06 -13.45
N LEU A 30 4.18 -1.06 -12.73
CA LEU A 30 4.84 -2.31 -13.12
C LEU A 30 4.25 -2.95 -14.38
N ARG A 31 2.97 -2.72 -14.68
CA ARG A 31 2.28 -3.37 -15.82
C ARG A 31 2.97 -3.09 -17.17
N GLU A 32 3.42 -1.86 -17.39
CA GLU A 32 3.96 -1.41 -18.67
C GLU A 32 5.46 -1.05 -18.60
N ILE A 33 6.09 -1.25 -17.44
CA ILE A 33 7.49 -0.85 -17.26
C ILE A 33 8.43 -1.76 -18.06
N ARG A 34 9.43 -1.15 -18.69
CA ARG A 34 10.57 -1.86 -19.30
C ARG A 34 11.84 -1.31 -18.68
N VAL A 35 12.68 -2.21 -18.17
CA VAL A 35 13.97 -1.88 -17.57
C VAL A 35 15.06 -2.80 -18.12
N LYS A 36 16.31 -2.35 -18.10
CA LYS A 36 17.45 -3.13 -18.57
C LYS A 36 18.15 -3.89 -17.45
N THR A 37 17.98 -3.45 -16.19
CA THR A 37 18.63 -4.06 -15.03
C THR A 37 17.72 -4.08 -13.81
N ILE A 38 18.03 -4.95 -12.85
CA ILE A 38 17.35 -4.99 -11.54
C ILE A 38 17.56 -3.67 -10.78
N GLU A 39 18.74 -3.06 -10.94
CA GLU A 39 19.04 -1.79 -10.28
C GLU A 39 18.17 -0.65 -10.80
N GLU A 40 17.92 -0.60 -12.12
CA GLU A 40 16.97 0.33 -12.69
C GLU A 40 15.55 0.11 -12.13
N LEU A 41 15.12 -1.15 -11.99
CA LEU A 41 13.81 -1.46 -11.39
C LEU A 41 13.70 -0.94 -9.95
N LYS A 42 14.73 -1.15 -9.12
CA LYS A 42 14.75 -0.66 -7.73
C LYS A 42 14.65 0.86 -7.69
N ASN A 43 15.45 1.55 -8.51
CA ASN A 43 15.44 3.01 -8.59
C ASN A 43 14.08 3.56 -9.04
N ARG A 44 13.41 2.90 -10.00
CA ARG A 44 12.06 3.26 -10.45
C ARG A 44 11.00 3.06 -9.36
N ILE A 45 11.10 1.98 -8.58
CA ILE A 45 10.20 1.72 -7.45
C ILE A 45 10.39 2.79 -6.36
N GLU A 46 11.63 3.12 -6.01
CA GLU A 46 11.95 4.16 -5.04
C GLU A 46 11.41 5.53 -5.49
N GLN A 47 11.64 5.89 -6.76
CA GLN A 47 11.09 7.12 -7.35
C GLN A 47 9.56 7.16 -7.27
N TYR A 48 8.88 6.06 -7.59
CA TYR A 48 7.41 5.96 -7.48
C TYR A 48 6.94 6.26 -6.04
N PHE A 49 7.63 5.73 -5.03
CA PHE A 49 7.29 6.02 -3.63
C PHE A 49 7.55 7.48 -3.26
N GLN A 50 8.66 8.06 -3.70
CA GLN A 50 8.96 9.47 -3.48
C GLN A 50 7.89 10.38 -4.10
N GLU A 51 7.46 10.10 -5.32
CA GLU A 51 6.39 10.86 -5.99
C GLU A 51 5.04 10.72 -5.28
N MET A 52 4.68 9.50 -4.86
CA MET A 52 3.46 9.27 -4.09
C MET A 52 3.47 10.00 -2.74
N ASN A 53 4.64 10.07 -2.08
CA ASN A 53 4.81 10.75 -0.80
C ASN A 53 4.80 12.28 -0.91
N LYS A 54 5.11 12.86 -2.08
CA LYS A 54 5.00 14.31 -2.32
C LYS A 54 3.55 14.80 -2.32
N SER A 55 2.60 13.93 -2.68
CA SER A 55 1.17 14.24 -2.68
C SER A 55 0.39 13.06 -2.10
N PRO A 56 0.45 12.85 -0.78
CA PRO A 56 -0.17 11.69 -0.15
C PRO A 56 -1.68 11.76 -0.29
N VAL A 57 -2.29 10.64 -0.66
CA VAL A 57 -3.75 10.50 -0.71
C VAL A 57 -4.21 9.84 0.59
N ILE A 58 -5.09 10.53 1.32
CA ILE A 58 -5.69 9.98 2.54
C ILE A 58 -6.56 8.79 2.17
N PHE A 59 -6.23 7.63 2.74
CA PHE A 59 -7.04 6.44 2.60
C PHE A 59 -8.37 6.61 3.33
N ARG A 60 -9.49 6.52 2.61
CA ARG A 60 -10.83 6.62 3.18
C ARG A 60 -11.41 5.23 3.36
N TRP A 61 -11.47 4.78 4.61
CA TRP A 61 -12.13 3.54 4.99
C TRP A 61 -13.63 3.65 4.75
N LYS A 62 -14.21 2.60 4.16
CA LYS A 62 -15.67 2.48 3.97
C LYS A 62 -16.33 1.57 5.01
N TYR A 63 -15.55 0.84 5.80
CA TYR A 63 -16.06 -0.18 6.70
C TYR A 63 -16.02 0.29 8.16
N LYS A 64 -17.18 0.23 8.83
CA LYS A 64 -17.38 0.38 10.28
C LYS A 64 -16.60 1.52 10.95
N MET A 65 -16.56 2.70 10.34
CA MET A 65 -15.98 3.89 10.99
C MET A 65 -16.86 4.39 12.16
N ASP A 66 -18.12 3.97 12.21
CA ASP A 66 -19.13 4.43 13.17
C ASP A 66 -19.10 3.66 14.51
N GLU A 67 -18.29 2.60 14.61
CA GLU A 67 -18.16 1.74 15.81
C GLU A 67 -16.83 1.95 16.56
N ILE A 68 -16.05 2.99 16.23
CA ILE A 68 -14.81 3.29 16.97
C ILE A 68 -15.17 4.05 18.27
N THR A 69 -15.56 3.31 19.30
CA THR A 69 -15.57 3.82 20.66
C THR A 69 -14.12 3.94 21.11
N ILE A 70 -13.60 5.17 21.18
CA ILE A 70 -12.31 5.43 21.82
C ILE A 70 -12.54 5.19 23.33
N ALA A 71 -11.86 4.18 23.87
CA ALA A 71 -11.78 3.94 25.31
C ALA A 71 -10.80 4.91 25.97
#